data_AF-A0A0K8T7Q2-F1
#
_entry.id   AF-A0A0K8T7Q2-F1
#
_cell.length_a   1.000
_cell.length_b   1.000
_cell.length_c   1.000
_cell.angle_alpha   90.00
_cell.angle_beta   90.00
_cell.angle_gamma   90.00
#
_symmetry.space_group_name_H-M   'P 1'
#
loop_
_entity.id
_entity.type
_entity.pdbx_description
1 polymer ?
#
loop_
_entity_poly.entity_id
_entity_poly.type
_entity_poly.pdbx_seq_one_letter_code
_entity_poly.pdbx_strand_id
1 'polypeptide(L)'
;MEKMGAETQVVGVVDEILKVESFEEAFSCFVRHWGGQSVKEKELLRDLRAAFSGNPSEQEQGLKSFLAIAAGATNHSRLQLLFTLLETLVHQKILPARLVCECILSCEKLQFHLENFWVECFNLIRNIIHMVDYKGVREIMKGCCEKASTLPAKLNYSVIHQMKALESVMNLIFDRDMCLLPAYFIINEV
;
A
#
# COMPACT_ATOMS: atom_id res chain seq x y z
N MET A 1 19.58 22.88 -15.11
CA MET A 1 19.53 21.94 -13.98
C MET A 1 18.16 21.30 -14.00
N GLU A 2 18.00 20.22 -14.77
CA GLU A 2 16.79 19.38 -14.69
C GLU A 2 16.78 18.76 -13.30
N LYS A 3 15.71 19.01 -12.53
CA LYS A 3 15.46 18.22 -11.33
C LYS A 3 15.30 16.78 -11.79
N MET A 4 16.19 15.88 -11.35
CA MET A 4 15.92 14.44 -11.35
C MET A 4 14.50 14.26 -10.79
N GLY A 5 13.58 13.77 -11.61
CA GLY A 5 12.16 13.73 -11.26
C GLY A 5 11.95 12.94 -9.97
N ALA A 6 10.99 13.38 -9.14
CA ALA A 6 10.62 12.68 -7.91
C ALA A 6 10.39 11.18 -8.14
N GLU A 7 9.82 10.84 -9.31
CA GLU A 7 9.68 9.47 -9.80
C GLU A 7 11.01 8.69 -9.83
N THR A 8 12.07 9.23 -10.43
CA THR A 8 13.37 8.56 -10.51
C THR A 8 13.99 8.33 -9.13
N GLN A 9 13.74 9.25 -8.19
CA GLN A 9 14.19 9.11 -6.80
C GLN A 9 13.43 8.00 -6.07
N VAL A 10 12.10 7.95 -6.21
CA VAL A 10 11.27 6.88 -5.64
C VAL A 10 11.72 5.52 -6.19
N VAL A 11 11.90 5.42 -7.50
CA VAL A 11 12.36 4.20 -8.17
C VAL A 11 13.69 3.73 -7.57
N GLY A 12 14.67 4.64 -7.42
CA GLY A 12 15.98 4.30 -6.86
C GLY A 12 15.91 3.77 -5.43
N VAL A 13 15.13 4.43 -4.56
CA VAL A 13 14.99 4.01 -3.15
C VAL A 13 14.24 2.68 -3.05
N VAL A 14 13.17 2.47 -3.82
CA VAL A 14 12.42 1.20 -3.81
C VAL A 14 13.28 0.05 -4.33
N ASP A 15 14.04 0.27 -5.41
CA ASP A 15 14.99 -0.72 -5.93
C ASP A 15 16.05 -1.09 -4.90
N GLU A 16 16.56 -0.12 -4.15
CA GLU A 16 17.53 -0.36 -3.08
C GLU A 16 16.93 -1.25 -1.98
N ILE A 17 15.71 -0.94 -1.53
CA ILE A 17 14.99 -1.74 -0.52
C ILE A 17 14.77 -3.18 -0.99
N LEU A 18 14.47 -3.38 -2.28
CA LEU A 18 14.27 -4.70 -2.86
C LEU A 18 15.56 -5.47 -3.16
N LYS A 19 16.69 -4.77 -3.37
CA LYS A 19 18.00 -5.38 -3.69
C LYS A 19 18.78 -5.86 -2.48
N VAL A 20 18.47 -5.41 -1.25
CA VAL A 20 19.25 -5.78 -0.06
C VAL A 20 19.34 -7.31 0.09
N GLU A 21 20.58 -7.81 -0.02
CA GLU A 21 20.95 -9.19 -0.31
C GLU A 21 20.37 -10.25 0.65
N SER A 22 20.08 -11.41 0.08
CA SER A 22 19.65 -12.67 0.72
C SER A 22 20.58 -13.17 1.84
N PHE A 23 21.82 -12.66 1.91
CA PHE A 23 22.77 -12.99 2.98
C PHE A 23 22.35 -12.44 4.35
N GLU A 24 21.84 -11.21 4.46
CA GLU A 24 21.38 -10.66 5.76
C GLU A 24 20.12 -11.41 6.27
N GLU A 25 19.26 -11.89 5.36
CA GLU A 25 18.08 -12.68 5.72
C GLU A 25 18.44 -14.09 6.20
N ALA A 26 19.39 -14.76 5.54
CA ALA A 26 19.88 -16.09 5.95
C ALA A 26 20.52 -16.09 7.36
N PHE A 27 21.09 -14.96 7.78
CA PHE A 27 21.69 -14.76 9.10
C PHE A 27 20.84 -13.90 10.05
N SER A 28 19.58 -13.60 9.70
CA SER A 28 18.67 -12.79 10.53
C SER A 28 18.44 -13.37 11.94
N CYS A 29 18.54 -14.71 12.08
CA CYS A 29 18.52 -15.38 13.38
C CYS A 29 19.76 -15.08 14.25
N PHE A 30 20.89 -14.71 13.65
CA PHE A 30 22.15 -14.37 14.32
C PHE A 30 22.30 -12.87 14.56
N VAL A 31 21.69 -12.03 13.71
CA VAL A 31 21.87 -10.56 13.69
C VAL A 31 20.84 -9.80 14.56
N ARG A 32 19.79 -10.47 15.07
CA ARG A 32 18.72 -9.85 15.90
C ARG A 32 19.20 -9.10 17.16
N HIS A 33 20.46 -9.24 17.57
CA HIS A 33 21.00 -8.62 18.79
C HIS A 33 21.80 -7.33 18.59
N TRP A 34 22.00 -6.84 17.37
CA TRP A 34 22.63 -5.55 17.12
C TRP A 34 21.58 -4.54 16.64
N GLY A 35 21.43 -3.42 17.36
CA GLY A 35 20.38 -2.40 17.16
C GLY A 35 20.41 -1.63 15.81
N GLY A 36 20.94 -2.22 14.74
CA GLY A 36 21.09 -1.63 13.41
C GLY A 36 19.84 -1.70 12.51
N GLN A 37 18.90 -2.63 12.77
CA GLN A 37 17.68 -2.77 11.95
C GLN A 37 16.82 -1.49 12.02
N SER A 38 16.67 -0.91 13.21
CA SER A 38 15.98 0.38 13.41
C SER A 38 16.69 1.56 12.74
N VAL A 39 18.01 1.51 12.54
CA VAL A 39 18.78 2.64 11.97
C VAL A 39 18.61 2.66 10.45
N LYS A 40 18.79 1.51 9.78
CA LYS A 40 18.58 1.40 8.33
C LYS A 40 17.14 1.74 7.93
N GLU A 41 16.13 1.29 8.69
CA GLU A 41 14.73 1.65 8.44
C GLU A 41 14.48 3.16 8.52
N LYS A 42 15.13 3.86 9.46
CA LYS A 42 15.04 5.32 9.58
C LYS A 42 15.69 6.05 8.41
N GLU A 43 16.80 5.52 7.88
CA GLU A 43 17.47 6.08 6.69
C GLU A 43 16.60 5.91 5.45
N LEU A 44 16.08 4.70 5.20
CA LEU A 44 15.15 4.43 4.10
C LEU A 44 13.89 5.30 4.18
N LEU A 45 13.33 5.47 5.38
CA LEU A 45 12.18 6.35 5.60
C LEU A 45 12.51 7.81 5.29
N ARG A 46 13.71 8.28 5.68
CA ARG A 46 14.16 9.65 5.39
C ARG A 46 14.28 9.87 3.89
N ASP A 47 14.81 8.89 3.17
CA ASP A 47 15.06 9.01 1.73
C ASP A 47 13.74 8.93 0.94
N LEU A 48 12.83 8.03 1.32
CA LEU A 48 11.45 8.02 0.79
C LEU A 48 10.71 9.33 1.08
N ARG A 49 10.84 9.87 2.31
CA ARG A 49 10.23 11.15 2.67
C ARG A 49 10.76 12.30 1.79
N ALA A 50 12.06 12.30 1.51
CA ALA A 50 12.65 13.29 0.60
C ALA A 50 12.09 13.13 -0.81
N ALA A 51 11.98 11.90 -1.32
CA ALA A 51 11.42 11.62 -2.64
C ALA A 51 9.93 12.05 -2.77
N PHE A 52 9.13 11.90 -1.72
CA PHE A 52 7.71 12.30 -1.70
C PHE A 52 7.47 13.76 -1.25
N SER A 53 8.50 14.58 -1.10
CA SER A 53 8.38 15.98 -0.69
C SER A 53 7.91 16.93 -1.82
N GLY A 54 7.65 16.39 -3.02
CA GLY A 54 7.21 17.13 -4.20
C GLY A 54 5.76 17.63 -4.14
N ASN A 55 5.29 18.18 -5.26
CA ASN A 55 3.90 18.63 -5.40
C ASN A 55 2.93 17.42 -5.49
N PRO A 56 1.61 17.61 -5.33
CA PRO A 56 0.65 16.50 -5.36
C PRO A 56 0.69 15.64 -6.64
N SER A 57 0.97 16.24 -7.80
CA SER A 57 1.09 15.49 -9.07
C SER A 57 2.37 14.65 -9.11
N GLU A 58 3.48 15.16 -8.59
CA GLU A 58 4.73 14.42 -8.44
C GLU A 58 4.58 13.27 -7.42
N GLN A 59 3.82 13.49 -6.34
CA GLN A 59 3.51 12.46 -5.36
C GLN A 59 2.67 11.34 -5.98
N GLU A 60 1.66 11.67 -6.78
CA GLU A 60 0.83 10.69 -7.49
C GLU A 60 1.68 9.85 -8.46
N GLN A 61 2.52 10.49 -9.28
CA GLN A 61 3.40 9.76 -10.20
C GLN A 61 4.41 8.89 -9.45
N GLY A 62 4.99 9.42 -8.36
CA GLY A 62 5.86 8.65 -7.48
C GLY A 62 5.17 7.42 -6.88
N LEU A 63 3.91 7.56 -6.44
CA LEU A 63 3.11 6.44 -5.92
C LEU A 63 2.81 5.40 -6.99
N LYS A 64 2.47 5.82 -8.21
CA LYS A 64 2.24 4.90 -9.33
C LYS A 64 3.50 4.08 -9.63
N SER A 65 4.66 4.72 -9.67
CA SER A 65 5.94 4.04 -9.92
C SER A 65 6.38 3.18 -8.75
N PHE A 66 6.14 3.61 -7.50
CA PHE A 66 6.31 2.79 -6.29
C PHE A 66 5.52 1.49 -6.39
N LEU A 67 4.22 1.58 -6.69
CA LEU A 67 3.32 0.42 -6.77
C LEU A 67 3.69 -0.50 -7.93
N ALA A 68 4.11 0.05 -9.07
CA ALA A 68 4.54 -0.73 -10.23
C ALA A 68 5.76 -1.60 -9.91
N ILE A 69 6.73 -1.08 -9.15
CA ILE A 69 7.92 -1.82 -8.73
C ILE A 69 7.58 -2.80 -7.61
N ALA A 70 6.79 -2.37 -6.61
CA ALA A 70 6.37 -3.21 -5.49
C ALA A 70 5.60 -4.45 -5.96
N ALA A 71 4.81 -4.34 -7.04
CA ALA A 71 4.11 -5.48 -7.64
C ALA A 71 5.06 -6.56 -8.22
N GLY A 72 6.29 -6.19 -8.57
CA GLY A 72 7.33 -7.11 -9.03
C GLY A 72 8.13 -7.76 -7.90
N ALA A 73 7.90 -7.38 -6.65
CA ALA A 73 8.65 -7.90 -5.51
C ALA A 73 8.28 -9.37 -5.24
N THR A 74 9.28 -10.24 -5.24
CA THR A 74 9.13 -11.66 -4.91
C THR A 74 9.29 -11.94 -3.42
N ASN A 75 9.98 -11.06 -2.70
CA ASN A 75 10.23 -11.18 -1.27
C ASN A 75 9.10 -10.52 -0.47
N HIS A 76 8.33 -11.34 0.26
CA HIS A 76 7.20 -10.89 1.06
C HIS A 76 7.62 -9.98 2.24
N SER A 77 8.72 -10.30 2.93
CA SER A 77 9.22 -9.48 4.06
C SER A 77 9.62 -8.07 3.61
N ARG A 78 10.23 -7.95 2.42
CA ARG A 78 10.61 -6.66 1.85
C ARG A 78 9.41 -5.88 1.36
N LEU A 79 8.42 -6.57 0.79
CA LEU A 79 7.15 -5.97 0.43
C LEU A 79 6.44 -5.40 1.66
N GLN A 80 6.38 -6.16 2.76
CA GLN A 80 5.83 -5.70 4.05
C GLN A 80 6.57 -4.46 4.58
N LEU A 81 7.90 -4.45 4.52
CA LEU A 81 8.69 -3.28 4.91
C LEU A 81 8.32 -2.07 4.04
N LEU A 82 8.24 -2.23 2.71
CA LEU A 82 7.84 -1.15 1.79
C LEU A 82 6.48 -0.56 2.15
N PHE A 83 5.47 -1.39 2.37
CA PHE A 83 4.13 -0.95 2.74
C PHE A 83 4.07 -0.34 4.15
N THR A 84 4.88 -0.83 5.10
CA THR A 84 5.02 -0.23 6.44
C THR A 84 5.64 1.17 6.39
N LEU A 85 6.66 1.37 5.53
CA LEU A 85 7.26 2.69 5.31
C LEU A 85 6.25 3.65 4.66
N LEU A 86 5.49 3.17 3.68
CA LEU A 86 4.44 3.95 3.03
C LEU A 86 3.32 4.34 4.01
N GLU A 87 2.87 3.41 4.86
CA GLU A 87 1.93 3.68 5.95
C GLU A 87 2.47 4.79 6.86
N THR A 88 3.73 4.70 7.27
CA THR A 88 4.38 5.70 8.12
C THR A 88 4.38 7.10 7.48
N LEU A 89 4.58 7.21 6.17
CA LEU A 89 4.51 8.49 5.45
C LEU A 89 3.11 9.11 5.47
N VAL A 90 2.06 8.28 5.42
CA VAL A 90 0.67 8.73 5.53
C VAL A 90 0.37 9.23 6.95
N HIS A 91 0.81 8.49 7.98
CA HIS A 91 0.67 8.92 9.37
C HIS A 91 1.42 10.22 9.65
N GLN A 92 2.59 10.42 9.05
CA GLN A 92 3.38 11.65 9.13
C GLN A 92 2.83 12.81 8.28
N LYS A 93 1.68 12.63 7.60
CA LYS A 93 1.03 13.63 6.74
C LYS A 93 1.91 14.11 5.58
N ILE A 94 2.87 13.29 5.15
CA ILE A 94 3.67 13.54 3.94
C ILE A 94 2.83 13.20 2.70
N LEU A 95 2.07 12.10 2.78
CA LEU A 95 1.16 11.66 1.73
C LEU A 95 -0.30 11.68 2.21
N PRO A 96 -1.25 12.21 1.41
CA PRO A 96 -2.67 12.10 1.72
C PRO A 96 -3.13 10.63 1.66
N ALA A 97 -3.82 10.15 2.70
CA ALA A 97 -4.36 8.78 2.73
C ALA A 97 -5.28 8.48 1.54
N ARG A 98 -6.09 9.48 1.14
CA ARG A 98 -6.98 9.40 -0.01
C ARG A 98 -6.23 9.14 -1.32
N LEU A 99 -5.17 9.91 -1.57
CA LEU A 99 -4.32 9.76 -2.75
C LEU A 99 -3.72 8.36 -2.82
N VAL A 100 -3.20 7.86 -1.70
CA VAL A 100 -2.62 6.51 -1.62
C VAL A 100 -3.66 5.43 -1.96
N CYS A 101 -4.86 5.51 -1.36
CA CYS A 101 -5.93 4.54 -1.64
C CYS A 101 -6.39 4.58 -3.10
N GLU A 102 -6.59 5.79 -3.67
CA GLU A 102 -6.97 5.98 -5.07
C GLU A 102 -5.89 5.42 -6.02
N CYS A 103 -4.60 5.71 -5.76
CA CYS A 103 -3.50 5.15 -6.54
C CYS A 103 -3.45 3.62 -6.48
N ILE A 104 -3.63 3.02 -5.29
CA ILE A 104 -3.67 1.56 -5.12
C ILE A 104 -4.80 0.95 -5.95
N LEU A 105 -6.02 1.47 -5.83
CA LEU A 105 -7.19 0.93 -6.52
C LEU A 105 -7.09 1.12 -8.05
N SER A 106 -6.49 2.22 -8.50
CA SER A 106 -6.23 2.48 -9.92
C SER A 106 -5.07 1.67 -10.50
N CYS A 107 -4.27 0.98 -9.68
CA CYS A 107 -3.10 0.24 -10.14
C CYS A 107 -3.52 -0.97 -11.00
N GLU A 108 -3.03 -1.03 -12.23
CA GLU A 108 -3.28 -2.15 -13.17
C GLU A 108 -2.69 -3.48 -12.69
N LYS A 109 -1.63 -3.41 -11.87
CA LYS A 109 -0.97 -4.57 -11.26
C LYS A 109 -1.71 -5.08 -10.03
N LEU A 110 -2.69 -4.35 -9.49
CA LEU A 110 -3.53 -4.85 -8.39
C LEU A 110 -4.49 -5.92 -8.92
N GLN A 111 -3.98 -7.15 -8.97
CA GLN A 111 -4.65 -8.35 -9.48
C GLN A 111 -4.53 -9.48 -8.46
N PHE A 112 -5.58 -10.27 -8.27
CA PHE A 112 -5.62 -11.31 -7.24
C PHE A 112 -4.56 -12.42 -7.43
N HIS A 113 -4.04 -12.58 -8.64
CA HIS A 113 -2.92 -13.50 -8.95
C HIS A 113 -1.61 -13.09 -8.25
N LEU A 114 -1.41 -11.80 -7.99
CA LEU A 114 -0.28 -11.30 -7.21
C LEU A 114 -0.66 -11.26 -5.73
N GLU A 115 -0.80 -12.44 -5.12
CA GLU A 115 -1.34 -12.62 -3.76
C GLU A 115 -0.74 -11.68 -2.72
N ASN A 116 0.59 -11.70 -2.57
CA ASN A 116 1.27 -10.88 -1.57
C ASN A 116 1.05 -9.38 -1.80
N PHE A 117 1.15 -8.92 -3.05
CA PHE A 117 0.91 -7.52 -3.39
C PHE A 117 -0.53 -7.10 -3.16
N TRP A 118 -1.48 -7.96 -3.52
CA TRP A 118 -2.91 -7.75 -3.27
C TRP A 118 -3.17 -7.60 -1.77
N VAL A 119 -2.70 -8.55 -0.97
CA VAL A 119 -2.91 -8.56 0.49
C VAL A 119 -2.31 -7.32 1.14
N GLU A 120 -1.06 -6.95 0.82
CA GLU A 120 -0.42 -5.76 1.39
C GLU A 120 -1.12 -4.46 0.97
N CYS A 121 -1.62 -4.36 -0.26
CA CYS A 121 -2.43 -3.22 -0.72
C CYS A 121 -3.71 -3.04 0.11
N PHE A 122 -4.49 -4.12 0.30
CA PHE A 122 -5.74 -4.04 1.05
C PHE A 122 -5.50 -3.87 2.55
N ASN A 123 -4.43 -4.44 3.11
CA ASN A 123 -4.01 -4.19 4.49
C ASN A 123 -3.68 -2.71 4.70
N LEU A 124 -2.92 -2.09 3.78
CA LEU A 124 -2.60 -0.67 3.88
C LEU A 124 -3.86 0.21 3.79
N ILE A 125 -4.75 -0.06 2.82
CA ILE A 125 -6.05 0.65 2.72
C ILE A 125 -6.79 0.55 4.05
N ARG A 126 -6.92 -0.66 4.62
CA ARG A 126 -7.59 -0.88 5.91
C ARG A 126 -6.99 -0.02 7.02
N ASN A 127 -5.66 0.08 7.07
CA ASN A 127 -4.96 0.82 8.12
C ASN A 127 -5.15 2.33 8.00
N ILE A 128 -5.26 2.89 6.78
CA ILE A 128 -5.29 4.34 6.58
C ILE A 128 -6.66 4.92 6.20
N ILE A 129 -7.66 4.09 5.86
CA ILE A 129 -8.97 4.55 5.35
C ILE A 129 -9.71 5.46 6.33
N HIS A 130 -9.50 5.30 7.63
CA HIS A 130 -10.07 6.16 8.68
C HIS A 130 -9.59 7.61 8.62
N MET A 131 -8.51 7.89 7.88
CA MET A 131 -8.00 9.24 7.63
C MET A 131 -8.60 9.91 6.38
N VAL A 132 -9.53 9.23 5.69
CA VAL A 132 -10.17 9.71 4.46
C VAL A 132 -11.54 10.28 4.79
N ASP A 133 -11.93 11.35 4.09
CA ASP A 133 -13.27 11.92 4.23
C ASP A 133 -14.35 10.97 3.67
N TYR A 134 -15.58 11.08 4.16
CA TYR A 134 -16.66 10.18 3.76
C TYR A 134 -16.93 10.13 2.24
N LYS A 135 -16.65 11.20 1.49
CA LYS A 135 -16.79 11.17 0.02
C LYS A 135 -15.67 10.35 -0.60
N GLY A 136 -14.44 10.51 -0.11
CA GLY A 136 -13.32 9.66 -0.50
C GLY A 136 -13.56 8.19 -0.15
N VAL A 137 -14.09 7.90 1.04
CA VAL A 137 -14.44 6.52 1.46
C VAL A 137 -15.46 5.90 0.49
N ARG A 138 -16.46 6.66 0.02
CA ARG A 138 -17.42 6.19 -1.00
C ARG A 138 -16.74 5.77 -2.30
N GLU A 139 -15.80 6.57 -2.80
CA GLU A 139 -15.10 6.24 -4.05
C GLU A 139 -14.14 5.05 -3.85
N ILE A 140 -13.49 4.95 -2.68
CA ILE A 140 -12.67 3.78 -2.30
C ILE A 140 -13.53 2.52 -2.27
N MET A 141 -14.72 2.58 -1.65
CA MET A 141 -15.67 1.47 -1.60
C MET A 141 -16.07 0.98 -3.00
N LYS A 142 -16.36 1.89 -3.93
CA LYS A 142 -16.63 1.53 -5.34
C LYS A 142 -15.44 0.80 -5.96
N GLY A 143 -14.23 1.33 -5.79
CA GLY A 143 -13.03 0.66 -6.27
C GLY A 143 -12.82 -0.72 -5.65
N CYS A 144 -13.15 -0.91 -4.37
CA CYS A 144 -13.16 -2.23 -3.74
C CYS A 144 -14.19 -3.17 -4.39
N CYS A 145 -15.41 -2.70 -4.69
CA CYS A 145 -16.42 -3.48 -5.39
C CYS A 145 -15.96 -3.88 -6.81
N GLU A 146 -15.35 -2.95 -7.55
CA GLU A 146 -14.77 -3.21 -8.86
C GLU A 146 -13.70 -4.30 -8.78
N LYS A 147 -12.78 -4.21 -7.81
CA LYS A 147 -11.75 -5.22 -7.60
C LYS A 147 -12.33 -6.56 -7.14
N ALA A 148 -13.36 -6.55 -6.29
CA ALA A 148 -14.06 -7.77 -5.88
C ALA A 148 -14.69 -8.50 -7.07
N SER A 149 -15.21 -7.77 -8.06
CA SER A 149 -15.77 -8.35 -9.29
C SER A 149 -14.75 -9.10 -10.15
N THR A 150 -13.45 -8.84 -9.95
CA THR A 150 -12.37 -9.55 -10.66
C THR A 150 -12.02 -10.92 -10.04
N LEU A 151 -12.49 -11.20 -8.82
CA LEU A 151 -12.30 -12.49 -8.17
C LEU A 151 -13.13 -13.59 -8.88
N PRO A 152 -12.64 -14.84 -8.91
CA PRO A 152 -13.37 -15.93 -9.55
C PRO A 152 -14.68 -16.23 -8.80
N ALA A 153 -15.78 -16.39 -9.54
CA ALA A 153 -17.10 -16.70 -8.97
C ALA A 153 -17.12 -18.02 -8.17
N LYS A 154 -16.25 -18.97 -8.54
CA LYS A 154 -15.97 -20.17 -7.74
C LYS A 154 -14.68 -19.94 -6.98
N LEU A 155 -14.82 -19.58 -5.70
CA LEU A 155 -13.70 -19.36 -4.80
C LEU A 155 -13.02 -20.70 -4.49
N ASN A 156 -11.81 -20.86 -5.00
CA ASN A 156 -10.93 -21.95 -4.60
C ASN A 156 -10.17 -21.54 -3.32
N TYR A 157 -9.72 -22.53 -2.55
CA TYR A 157 -8.97 -22.26 -1.31
C TYR A 157 -7.71 -21.40 -1.54
N SER A 158 -7.17 -21.40 -2.75
CA SER A 158 -6.00 -20.62 -3.16
C SER A 158 -6.21 -19.09 -3.22
N VAL A 159 -7.45 -18.59 -3.20
CA VAL A 159 -7.74 -17.14 -3.24
C VAL A 159 -8.31 -16.60 -1.93
N ILE A 160 -8.30 -17.42 -0.87
CA ILE A 160 -8.97 -17.09 0.39
C ILE A 160 -8.32 -15.92 1.11
N HIS A 161 -6.99 -15.78 1.03
CA HIS A 161 -6.25 -14.70 1.68
C HIS A 161 -6.54 -13.36 1.00
N GLN A 162 -6.56 -13.34 -0.33
CA GLN A 162 -6.90 -12.19 -1.15
C GLN A 162 -8.33 -11.72 -0.89
N MET A 163 -9.27 -12.68 -0.84
CA MET A 163 -10.67 -12.39 -0.51
C MET A 163 -10.80 -11.80 0.89
N LYS A 164 -10.18 -12.43 1.90
CA LYS A 164 -10.23 -11.95 3.29
C LYS A 164 -9.62 -10.56 3.47
N ALA A 165 -8.55 -10.24 2.75
CA ALA A 165 -7.93 -8.91 2.81
C ALA A 165 -8.92 -7.83 2.32
N LEU A 166 -9.60 -8.07 1.19
CA LEU A 166 -10.62 -7.17 0.66
C LEU A 166 -11.85 -7.11 1.59
N GLU A 167 -12.34 -8.27 2.04
CA GLU A 167 -13.46 -8.39 2.96
C GLU A 167 -13.21 -7.59 4.25
N SER A 168 -11.98 -7.62 4.77
CA SER A 168 -11.59 -6.87 5.97
C SER A 168 -11.74 -5.36 5.80
N VAL A 169 -11.45 -4.82 4.61
CA VAL A 169 -11.70 -3.40 4.29
C VAL A 169 -13.19 -3.12 4.20
N MET A 170 -13.95 -3.96 3.50
CA MET A 170 -15.40 -3.79 3.32
C MET A 170 -16.14 -3.84 4.65
N ASN A 171 -15.78 -4.79 5.53
CA ASN A 171 -16.33 -4.89 6.88
C ASN A 171 -16.08 -3.62 7.68
N LEU A 172 -14.89 -3.00 7.54
CA LEU A 172 -14.59 -1.74 8.23
C LEU A 172 -15.42 -0.57 7.69
N ILE A 173 -15.65 -0.49 6.38
CA ILE A 173 -16.49 0.55 5.76
C ILE A 173 -17.96 0.39 6.18
N PHE A 174 -18.44 -0.85 6.27
CA PHE A 174 -19.82 -1.16 6.65
C PHE A 174 -20.08 -1.14 8.15
N ASP A 175 -19.02 -1.05 8.95
CA ASP A 175 -19.12 -0.91 10.40
C ASP A 175 -19.68 0.47 10.76
N ARG A 176 -20.86 0.46 11.38
CA ARG A 176 -21.54 1.68 11.82
C ARG A 176 -20.80 2.37 12.95
N ASP A 177 -20.09 1.62 13.79
CA ASP A 177 -19.36 2.16 14.94
C ASP A 177 -18.12 2.94 14.48
N MET A 178 -17.58 2.62 13.29
CA MET A 178 -16.46 3.34 12.69
C MET A 178 -16.86 4.66 12.02
N CYS A 179 -18.15 4.87 11.75
CA CYS A 179 -18.71 6.10 11.19
C CYS A 179 -18.01 6.62 9.91
N LEU A 180 -17.42 5.71 9.11
CA LEU A 180 -16.63 6.08 7.92
C LEU A 180 -17.50 6.55 6.75
N LEU A 181 -18.72 5.99 6.63
CA LEU A 181 -19.64 6.30 5.56
C LEU A 181 -21.09 6.28 6.09
N PRO A 182 -21.92 7.30 5.81
CA PRO A 182 -23.35 7.24 6.11
C PRO A 182 -24.02 6.05 5.44
N ALA A 183 -24.82 5.29 6.19
CA ALA A 183 -25.38 4.01 5.73
C ALA A 183 -26.22 4.10 4.43
N TYR A 184 -26.87 5.24 4.17
CA TYR A 184 -27.64 5.44 2.94
C TYR A 184 -26.77 5.49 1.68
N PHE A 185 -25.48 5.83 1.79
CA PHE A 185 -24.57 5.78 0.65
C PHE A 185 -24.17 4.35 0.30
N ILE A 186 -24.12 3.44 1.27
CA ILE A 186 -23.84 2.02 1.01
C ILE A 186 -24.96 1.44 0.14
N ILE A 187 -26.22 1.73 0.47
CA ILE A 187 -27.41 1.20 -0.23
C ILE A 187 -27.46 1.65 -1.70
N ASN A 188 -26.90 2.80 -2.05
CA ASN A 188 -26.93 3.31 -3.42
C ASN A 188 -25.85 2.71 -4.32
N GLU A 189 -24.85 2.03 -3.76
CA GLU A 189 -23.65 1.55 -4.46
C GLU A 189 -23.50 0.03 -4.47
N VAL A 190 -24.29 -0.68 -3.66
CA VAL A 190 -24.39 -2.15 -3.59
C VAL A 190 -25.66 -2.59 -4.29
#